data_AF-A0A9E7F4Q0-F1
#
_entry.id   AF-A0A9E7F4Q0-F1
#
_cell.length_a   1.000
_cell.length_b   1.000
_cell.length_c   1.000
_cell.angle_alpha   90.00
_cell.angle_beta   90.00
_cell.angle_gamma   90.00
#
_symmetry.space_group_name_H-M   'P 1'
#
loop_
_entity.id
_entity.type
_entity.pdbx_description
1 polymer ?
#
loop_
_entity_poly.entity_id
_entity_poly.type
_entity_poly.pdbx_seq_one_letter_code
_entity_poly.pdbx_strand_id
1 'polypeptide(L)'
;MEKIQFSNSPFTQLKEILDALKLYSHVLLRQPPRSQYKRFVQVAISSLDGKAVGLCFSASWCRPRRRFTPLLIQVYDELSSEGQCQFEIVIVPADHDEDSFDRCFSKMPWLAIPFADSNTREKLDVLFRVGGRPHLVILDASGKVLDEQGIEAVREYGAEGYPFIPEKILRLREEEEAAKKEQTLPRLLVSPARDYLISNDGSKVAVSDLEGKIVVMYFSIGTFTCCAEFAPVLAQIYRKLKEAGESFEVVLVSLDDEESSYEQELASMPWLAIPFEDKSRQKLGR
;
A
#
# COMPACT_ATOMS: atom_id res chain seq x y z
N MET A 1 34.05 12.66 -9.02
CA MET A 1 34.06 12.28 -7.60
C MET A 1 33.86 13.53 -6.79
N GLU A 2 32.68 13.71 -6.20
CA GLU A 2 32.51 14.59 -5.05
C GLU A 2 31.34 14.01 -4.26
N LYS A 3 31.69 13.38 -3.13
CA LYS A 3 30.73 12.87 -2.16
C LYS A 3 30.09 14.08 -1.49
N ILE A 4 28.81 14.31 -1.76
CA ILE A 4 28.01 15.22 -0.93
C ILE A 4 27.78 14.48 0.39
N GLN A 5 28.49 14.92 1.42
CA GLN A 5 28.24 14.51 2.80
C GLN A 5 26.85 15.03 3.21
N PHE A 6 25.93 14.12 3.55
CA PHE A 6 24.73 14.47 4.29
C PHE A 6 25.13 14.89 5.70
N SER A 7 25.12 16.20 5.93
CA SER A 7 25.38 16.81 7.22
C SER A 7 24.20 16.60 8.18
N ASN A 8 24.53 16.02 9.34
CA ASN A 8 23.80 15.93 10.60
C ASN A 8 22.47 16.70 10.68
N SER A 9 21.36 15.96 10.58
CA SER A 9 20.05 16.38 11.08
C SER A 9 20.09 16.37 12.62
N PRO A 10 19.58 17.42 13.31
CA PRO A 10 19.86 17.62 14.73
C PRO A 10 19.15 16.66 15.68
N PHE A 11 18.24 15.80 15.21
CA PHE A 11 17.51 14.88 16.09
C PHE A 11 17.28 13.52 15.43
N THR A 12 18.18 12.56 15.63
CA THR A 12 18.11 11.22 14.97
C THR A 12 18.01 10.05 15.96
N GLN A 13 17.89 10.32 17.25
CA GLN A 13 17.90 9.29 18.29
C GLN A 13 16.54 9.22 19.00
N LEU A 14 16.01 8.01 19.26
CA LEU A 14 14.83 7.79 20.12
C LEU A 14 14.89 8.52 21.42
N LYS A 15 16.09 8.70 21.96
CA LYS A 15 16.25 9.48 23.17
C LYS A 15 15.66 10.87 23.00
N GLU A 16 15.90 11.56 21.89
CA GLU A 16 15.39 12.91 21.66
C GLU A 16 13.91 12.93 21.27
N ILE A 17 13.42 11.92 20.54
CA ILE A 17 11.98 11.80 20.20
C ILE A 17 11.18 11.40 21.45
N LEU A 18 11.64 10.40 22.22
CA LEU A 18 11.06 10.04 23.50
C LEU A 18 11.27 11.13 24.54
N ASP A 19 12.38 11.87 24.53
CA ASP A 19 12.57 13.01 25.43
C ASP A 19 11.65 14.15 25.01
N ALA A 20 11.41 14.40 23.72
CA ALA A 20 10.38 15.32 23.26
C ALA A 20 8.97 14.85 23.68
N LEU A 21 8.66 13.56 23.50
CA LEU A 21 7.42 12.98 24.01
C LEU A 21 7.35 13.15 25.53
N LYS A 22 8.38 12.79 26.31
CA LYS A 22 8.46 12.86 27.78
C LYS A 22 8.49 14.29 28.34
N LEU A 23 9.02 15.26 27.60
CA LEU A 23 9.15 16.66 28.02
C LEU A 23 7.81 17.39 27.98
N TYR A 24 6.84 16.88 27.21
CA TYR A 24 5.53 17.50 26.99
C TYR A 24 4.34 16.57 27.26
N SER A 25 4.55 15.26 27.30
CA SER A 25 3.58 14.21 27.64
C SER A 25 4.23 13.06 28.43
N HIS A 26 3.71 12.73 29.61
CA HIS A 26 4.14 11.49 30.31
C HIS A 26 3.31 10.26 29.92
N VAL A 27 2.28 10.44 29.08
CA VAL A 27 1.23 9.45 28.86
C VAL A 27 0.75 9.42 27.41
N LEU A 28 0.38 8.24 26.94
CA LEU A 28 -0.34 7.98 25.71
C LEU A 28 -1.77 7.55 26.03
N LEU A 29 -2.68 7.70 25.08
CA LEU A 29 -4.06 7.25 25.20
C LEU A 29 -4.23 5.87 24.59
N ARG A 30 -5.02 5.02 25.25
CA ARG A 30 -5.48 3.72 24.76
C ARG A 30 -6.98 3.59 24.93
N GLN A 31 -7.63 2.81 24.06
CA GLN A 31 -9.04 2.47 24.24
C GLN A 31 -9.28 1.72 25.57
N PRO A 32 -10.36 2.05 26.32
CA PRO A 32 -10.71 1.30 27.51
C PRO A 32 -11.16 -0.13 27.16
N PRO A 33 -11.03 -1.09 28.10
CA PRO A 33 -11.69 -2.39 27.97
C PRO A 33 -13.20 -2.20 27.76
N ARG A 34 -13.85 -3.10 26.99
CA ARG A 34 -15.28 -3.02 26.65
C ARG A 34 -16.24 -2.85 27.86
N SER A 35 -15.77 -3.06 29.08
CA SER A 35 -16.52 -2.89 30.33
C SER A 35 -16.50 -1.48 30.95
N GLN A 36 -15.72 -0.52 30.43
CA GLN A 36 -15.62 0.84 30.99
C GLN A 36 -16.11 1.91 30.01
N TYR A 37 -17.05 2.76 30.44
CA TYR A 37 -17.62 3.82 29.59
C TYR A 37 -16.82 5.14 29.68
N LYS A 38 -16.58 5.69 28.47
CA LYS A 38 -16.39 7.10 28.09
C LYS A 38 -15.04 7.80 28.27
N ARG A 39 -13.98 7.22 28.82
CA ARG A 39 -12.67 7.90 28.86
C ARG A 39 -11.52 7.00 28.44
N PHE A 40 -10.65 7.50 27.56
CA PHE A 40 -9.42 6.80 27.18
C PHE A 40 -8.54 6.56 28.41
N VAL A 41 -7.86 5.42 28.42
CA VAL A 41 -6.93 5.03 29.47
C VAL A 41 -5.56 5.63 29.13
N GLN A 42 -4.93 6.26 30.12
CA GLN A 42 -3.56 6.73 30.00
C GLN A 42 -2.58 5.59 30.22
N VAL A 43 -1.58 5.48 29.35
CA VAL A 43 -0.52 4.46 29.39
C VAL A 43 0.83 5.17 29.40
N ALA A 44 1.77 4.70 30.21
CA ALA A 44 3.11 5.26 30.24
C ALA A 44 3.84 5.02 28.90
N ILE A 45 4.63 6.00 28.46
CA ILE A 45 5.45 5.88 27.25
C ILE A 45 6.44 4.70 27.35
N SER A 46 6.91 4.36 28.55
CA SER A 46 7.78 3.19 28.78
C SER A 46 7.13 1.85 28.39
N SER A 47 5.82 1.81 28.15
CA SER A 47 5.16 0.63 27.54
C SER A 47 5.58 0.37 26.09
N LEU A 48 6.28 1.32 25.46
CA LEU A 48 6.90 1.20 24.14
C LEU A 48 8.34 0.64 24.20
N ASP A 49 8.95 0.54 25.39
CA ASP A 49 10.34 0.10 25.51
C ASP A 49 10.53 -1.30 24.91
N GLY A 50 11.50 -1.43 24.01
CA GLY A 50 11.79 -2.68 23.30
C GLY A 50 10.96 -2.92 22.03
N LYS A 51 9.97 -2.07 21.72
CA LYS A 51 9.09 -2.22 20.56
C LYS A 51 9.50 -1.32 19.41
N ALA A 52 9.38 -1.83 18.18
CA ALA A 52 9.27 -0.98 17.00
C ALA A 52 7.97 -0.17 17.05
N VAL A 53 8.02 1.09 16.62
CA VAL A 53 6.90 2.03 16.73
C VAL A 53 6.56 2.63 15.38
N GLY A 54 5.30 2.50 14.97
CA GLY A 54 4.74 3.27 13.85
C GLY A 54 4.13 4.58 14.32
N LEU A 55 4.77 5.72 14.05
CA LEU A 55 4.20 7.05 14.26
C LEU A 55 3.27 7.41 13.11
N CYS A 56 1.96 7.37 13.36
CA CYS A 56 0.95 7.53 12.32
C CYS A 56 0.27 8.91 12.42
N PHE A 57 0.59 9.79 11.48
CA PHE A 57 0.00 11.13 11.36
C PHE A 57 -1.32 11.04 10.60
N SER A 58 -2.43 11.24 11.31
CA SER A 58 -3.78 10.95 10.79
C SER A 58 -4.79 11.99 11.22
N ALA A 59 -5.78 12.27 10.37
CA ALA A 59 -6.87 13.22 10.64
C ALA A 59 -8.24 12.70 10.17
N SER A 60 -9.29 12.90 10.97
CA SER A 60 -10.70 12.46 10.75
C SER A 60 -11.19 12.65 9.31
N TRP A 61 -10.90 13.81 8.72
CA TRP A 61 -11.35 14.24 7.38
C TRP A 61 -10.59 13.61 6.21
N CYS A 62 -9.49 12.90 6.44
CA CYS A 62 -8.67 12.36 5.36
C CYS A 62 -9.39 11.21 4.63
N ARG A 63 -9.82 11.45 3.37
CA ARG A 63 -10.50 10.47 2.49
C ARG A 63 -9.64 9.22 2.19
N PRO A 64 -8.34 9.34 1.79
CA PRO A 64 -7.45 8.20 1.60
C PRO A 64 -7.34 7.24 2.80
N ARG A 65 -7.60 7.74 4.01
CA ARG A 65 -7.54 6.94 5.24
C ARG A 65 -8.57 5.82 5.31
N ARG A 66 -9.71 5.95 4.61
CA ARG A 66 -10.76 4.91 4.58
C ARG A 66 -10.26 3.60 3.99
N ARG A 67 -9.30 3.66 3.06
CA ARG A 67 -8.70 2.47 2.43
C ARG A 67 -7.51 1.94 3.21
N PHE A 68 -6.71 2.82 3.81
CA PHE A 68 -5.49 2.40 4.51
C PHE A 68 -5.72 1.89 5.94
N THR A 69 -6.66 2.49 6.70
CA THR A 69 -6.88 2.09 8.11
C THR A 69 -7.27 0.62 8.26
N PRO A 70 -8.19 0.06 7.44
CA PRO A 70 -8.53 -1.37 7.55
C PRO A 70 -7.32 -2.27 7.31
N LEU A 71 -6.47 -1.95 6.34
CA LEU A 71 -5.23 -2.68 6.08
C LEU A 71 -4.27 -2.59 7.27
N LEU A 72 -4.08 -1.39 7.82
CA LEU A 72 -3.19 -1.19 8.96
C LEU A 72 -3.67 -1.92 10.22
N ILE A 73 -5.00 -1.99 10.44
CA ILE A 73 -5.59 -2.80 11.52
C ILE A 73 -5.31 -4.29 11.28
N GLN A 74 -5.51 -4.78 10.06
CA GLN A 74 -5.23 -6.18 9.73
C GLN A 74 -3.76 -6.53 10.02
N VAL A 75 -2.82 -5.73 9.53
CA VAL A 75 -1.38 -5.94 9.78
C VAL A 75 -1.05 -5.87 11.27
N TYR A 76 -1.65 -4.92 12.00
CA TYR A 76 -1.46 -4.80 13.44
C TYR A 76 -1.95 -6.04 14.21
N ASP A 77 -3.12 -6.56 13.84
CA ASP A 77 -3.71 -7.75 14.47
C ASP A 77 -2.89 -9.02 14.16
N GLU A 78 -2.42 -9.18 12.93
CA GLU A 78 -1.53 -10.28 12.51
C GLU A 78 -0.25 -10.29 13.36
N LEU A 79 0.47 -9.16 13.41
CA LEU A 79 1.70 -9.02 14.20
C LEU A 79 1.44 -9.22 15.71
N SER A 80 0.29 -8.80 16.21
CA SER A 80 -0.10 -8.99 17.61
C SER A 80 -0.40 -10.45 17.96
N SER A 81 -0.96 -11.23 17.01
CA SER A 81 -1.39 -12.61 17.22
C SER A 81 -0.25 -13.63 17.17
N GLU A 82 0.82 -13.35 16.42
CA GLU A 82 1.95 -14.26 16.22
C GLU A 82 2.97 -14.27 17.38
N GLY A 83 2.63 -13.66 18.51
CA GLY A 83 3.56 -13.51 19.65
C GLY A 83 4.70 -12.52 19.38
N GLN A 84 4.66 -11.81 18.25
CA GLN A 84 5.58 -10.72 17.90
C GLN A 84 5.12 -9.43 18.59
N CYS A 85 5.09 -9.43 19.93
CA CYS A 85 4.60 -8.33 20.77
C CYS A 85 5.48 -7.05 20.75
N GLN A 86 6.28 -6.87 19.69
CA GLN A 86 7.31 -5.84 19.57
C GLN A 86 6.95 -4.79 18.50
N PHE A 87 5.68 -4.66 18.12
CA PHE A 87 5.19 -3.56 17.28
C PHE A 87 4.06 -2.82 17.97
N GLU A 88 4.10 -1.49 17.97
CA GLU A 88 3.00 -0.65 18.44
C GLU A 88 2.81 0.54 17.50
N ILE A 89 1.57 1.01 17.37
CA ILE A 89 1.27 2.20 16.58
C ILE A 89 0.88 3.33 17.54
N VAL A 90 1.40 4.52 17.29
CA VAL A 90 1.04 5.74 18.03
C VAL A 90 0.51 6.75 17.03
N ILE A 91 -0.77 7.08 17.17
CA ILE A 91 -1.40 8.14 16.38
C ILE A 91 -0.90 9.49 16.86
N VAL A 92 -0.47 10.32 15.90
CA VAL A 92 -0.28 11.76 16.06
C VAL A 92 -1.52 12.43 15.48
N PRO A 93 -2.49 12.86 16.33
CA PRO A 93 -3.74 13.43 15.85
C PRO A 93 -3.49 14.76 15.15
N ALA A 94 -3.96 14.85 13.92
CA ALA A 94 -3.92 16.07 13.15
C ALA A 94 -5.30 16.75 13.04
N ASP A 95 -6.27 16.25 13.79
CA ASP A 95 -7.62 16.77 13.86
C ASP A 95 -7.66 18.23 14.39
N HIS A 96 -8.67 18.99 13.95
CA HIS A 96 -8.90 20.38 14.36
C HIS A 96 -9.70 20.46 15.67
N ASP A 97 -10.44 19.42 15.99
CA ASP A 97 -11.29 19.31 17.18
C ASP A 97 -11.18 17.92 17.82
N GLU A 98 -11.31 17.90 19.14
CA GLU A 98 -11.19 16.69 19.97
C GLU A 98 -12.29 15.68 19.66
N ASP A 99 -13.52 16.12 19.44
CA ASP A 99 -14.65 15.23 19.15
C ASP A 99 -14.42 14.40 17.87
N SER A 100 -13.85 15.02 16.83
CA SER A 100 -13.49 14.35 15.58
C SER A 100 -12.38 13.32 15.78
N PHE A 101 -11.37 13.66 16.57
CA PHE A 101 -10.32 12.73 16.97
C PHE A 101 -10.93 11.54 17.73
N ASP A 102 -11.71 11.79 18.79
CA ASP A 102 -12.29 10.78 19.67
C ASP A 102 -13.16 9.78 18.90
N ARG A 103 -14.06 10.28 18.04
CA ARG A 103 -14.90 9.44 17.18
C ARG A 103 -14.07 8.53 16.29
N CYS A 104 -12.95 9.02 15.78
CA CYS A 104 -12.10 8.25 14.88
C CYS A 104 -11.23 7.24 15.64
N PHE A 105 -10.61 7.68 16.74
CA PHE A 105 -9.71 6.88 17.55
C PHE A 105 -10.43 5.72 18.25
N SER A 106 -11.71 5.89 18.60
CA SER A 106 -12.55 4.84 19.21
C SER A 106 -12.64 3.52 18.45
N LYS A 107 -12.26 3.51 17.16
CA LYS A 107 -12.32 2.36 16.26
C LYS A 107 -10.96 1.70 16.03
N MET A 108 -9.91 2.18 16.69
CA MET A 108 -8.53 1.79 16.42
C MET A 108 -7.94 1.05 17.63
N PRO A 109 -7.17 -0.03 17.43
CA PRO A 109 -6.66 -0.87 18.53
C PRO A 109 -5.40 -0.31 19.22
N TRP A 110 -4.78 0.70 18.64
CA TRP A 110 -3.46 1.21 19.01
C TRP A 110 -3.50 2.45 19.92
N LEU A 111 -2.34 3.07 20.16
CA LEU A 111 -2.17 4.22 21.03
C LEU A 111 -2.33 5.56 20.30
N ALA A 112 -2.49 6.65 21.05
CA ALA A 112 -2.47 8.01 20.52
C ALA A 112 -1.81 9.00 21.46
N ILE A 113 -1.22 10.05 20.91
CA ILE A 113 -0.83 11.24 21.67
C ILE A 113 -2.11 11.97 22.12
N PRO A 114 -2.21 12.41 23.39
CA PRO A 114 -3.36 13.19 23.85
C PRO A 114 -3.64 14.39 22.94
N PHE A 115 -4.91 14.60 22.58
CA PHE A 115 -5.29 15.71 21.70
C PHE A 115 -4.89 17.09 22.28
N ALA A 116 -5.01 17.23 23.60
CA ALA A 116 -4.61 18.43 24.34
C ALA A 116 -3.10 18.75 24.26
N ASP A 117 -2.25 17.78 23.92
CA ASP A 117 -0.81 17.99 23.77
C ASP A 117 -0.48 18.49 22.35
N SER A 118 -0.86 19.74 22.06
CA SER A 118 -0.58 20.37 20.77
C SER A 118 0.92 20.54 20.50
N ASN A 119 1.71 20.80 21.53
CA ASN A 119 3.15 21.05 21.43
C ASN A 119 3.89 19.82 20.86
N THR A 120 3.60 18.63 21.40
CA THR A 120 4.17 17.38 20.88
C THR A 120 3.73 17.13 19.44
N ARG A 121 2.43 17.32 19.15
CA ARG A 121 1.86 17.09 17.81
C ARG A 121 2.51 18.00 16.77
N GLU A 122 2.63 19.30 17.05
CA GLU A 122 3.27 20.28 16.16
C GLU A 122 4.76 20.00 15.95
N LYS A 123 5.48 19.63 17.01
CA LYS A 123 6.92 19.29 16.90
C LYS A 123 7.16 18.08 16.03
N LEU A 124 6.36 17.03 16.17
CA LEU A 124 6.48 15.83 15.35
C LEU A 124 6.13 16.12 13.89
N ASP A 125 5.10 16.93 13.64
CA ASP A 125 4.69 17.34 12.29
C ASP A 125 5.82 18.11 11.58
N VAL A 126 6.48 19.04 12.28
CA VAL A 126 7.67 19.77 11.78
C VAL A 126 8.88 18.86 11.62
N LEU A 127 9.18 18.01 12.60
CA LEU A 127 10.35 17.13 12.61
C LEU A 127 10.35 16.20 11.40
N PHE A 128 9.21 15.57 11.11
CA PHE A 128 9.05 14.64 9.99
C PHE A 128 8.54 15.32 8.72
N ARG A 129 8.43 16.66 8.70
CA ARG A 129 8.06 17.46 7.52
C ARG A 129 6.80 16.92 6.84
N VAL A 130 5.76 16.66 7.62
CA VAL A 130 4.57 15.94 7.16
C VAL A 130 3.76 16.81 6.18
N GLY A 131 3.97 16.61 4.88
CA GLY A 131 3.30 17.37 3.81
C GLY A 131 1.89 16.86 3.44
N GLY A 132 1.53 15.66 3.88
CA GLY A 132 0.25 15.02 3.54
C GLY A 132 -0.12 13.92 4.53
N ARG A 133 -1.41 13.56 4.61
CA ARG A 133 -1.94 12.55 5.54
C ARG A 133 -2.77 11.51 4.76
N PRO A 134 -2.76 10.22 5.13
CA PRO A 134 -1.99 9.63 6.23
C PRO A 134 -0.50 9.59 5.91
N HIS A 135 0.33 9.70 6.95
CA HIS A 135 1.78 9.53 6.89
C HIS A 135 2.21 8.62 8.03
N LEU A 136 3.14 7.70 7.78
CA LEU A 136 3.57 6.70 8.76
C LEU A 136 5.08 6.62 8.76
N VAL A 137 5.67 6.95 9.90
CA VAL A 137 7.11 6.79 10.13
C VAL A 137 7.32 5.56 11.01
N ILE A 138 8.19 4.66 10.58
CA ILE A 138 8.54 3.45 11.31
C ILE A 138 9.87 3.68 12.03
N LEU A 139 9.83 3.42 13.34
CA LEU A 139 10.96 3.54 14.25
C LEU A 139 11.31 2.14 14.80
N ASP A 140 12.59 1.86 15.00
CA ASP A 140 13.01 0.64 15.71
C ASP A 140 12.82 0.77 17.22
N ALA A 141 13.17 -0.29 17.97
CA ALA A 141 13.12 -0.30 19.44
C ALA A 141 14.07 0.70 20.11
N SER A 142 15.09 1.16 19.38
CA SER A 142 15.98 2.25 19.75
C SER A 142 15.57 3.58 19.14
N GLY A 143 14.33 3.63 18.58
CA GLY A 143 13.65 4.65 17.78
C GLY A 143 14.51 5.48 16.86
N LYS A 144 15.49 4.82 16.27
CA LYS A 144 16.04 5.25 15.00
C LYS A 144 14.96 5.09 13.94
N VAL A 145 14.89 6.05 13.03
CA VAL A 145 14.01 5.97 11.86
C VAL A 145 14.48 4.82 10.96
N LEU A 146 13.60 3.86 10.74
CA LEU A 146 13.78 2.77 9.78
C LEU A 146 13.24 3.18 8.41
N ASP A 147 12.05 3.79 8.39
CA ASP A 147 11.37 4.20 7.16
C ASP A 147 10.45 5.40 7.42
N GLU A 148 10.60 6.48 6.66
CA GLU A 148 9.71 7.66 6.71
C GLU A 148 8.48 7.49 5.80
N GLN A 149 8.45 6.46 4.94
CA GLN A 149 7.39 6.16 3.98
C GLN A 149 6.69 4.84 4.30
N GLY A 150 6.54 4.52 5.59
CA GLY A 150 5.99 3.24 6.06
C GLY A 150 4.58 2.91 5.54
N ILE A 151 3.83 3.88 5.03
CA ILE A 151 2.56 3.62 4.33
C ILE A 151 2.78 2.68 3.14
N GLU A 152 3.83 2.90 2.35
CA GLU A 152 4.14 2.08 1.18
C GLU A 152 4.59 0.69 1.59
N ALA A 153 5.50 0.60 2.56
CA ALA A 153 5.96 -0.70 3.07
C ALA A 153 4.80 -1.56 3.61
N VAL A 154 3.86 -0.97 4.35
CA VAL A 154 2.66 -1.69 4.85
C VAL A 154 1.71 -2.06 3.71
N ARG A 155 1.58 -1.23 2.68
CA ARG A 155 0.73 -1.52 1.51
C ARG A 155 1.27 -2.64 0.65
N GLU A 156 2.57 -2.65 0.42
CA GLU A 156 3.25 -3.61 -0.44
C GLU A 156 3.44 -4.95 0.27
N TYR A 157 3.93 -4.92 1.52
CA TYR A 157 4.44 -6.12 2.19
C TYR A 157 3.63 -6.58 3.40
N GLY A 158 2.62 -5.81 3.84
CA GLY A 158 1.78 -6.18 4.98
C GLY A 158 2.60 -6.53 6.24
N ALA A 159 2.22 -7.62 6.93
CA ALA A 159 2.96 -8.12 8.08
C ALA A 159 4.32 -8.76 7.73
N GLU A 160 4.50 -9.27 6.51
CA GLU A 160 5.77 -9.88 6.08
C GLU A 160 6.93 -8.89 6.02
N GLY A 161 6.59 -7.60 5.86
CA GLY A 161 7.53 -6.49 5.92
C GLY A 161 8.18 -6.30 7.29
N TYR A 162 7.53 -6.74 8.38
CA TYR A 162 8.02 -6.56 9.75
C TYR A 162 9.45 -7.15 9.95
N PRO A 163 10.36 -6.45 10.67
CA PRO A 163 10.21 -5.18 11.39
C PRO A 163 10.37 -3.90 10.52
N PHE A 164 10.18 -4.02 9.21
CA PHE A 164 10.31 -2.96 8.22
C PHE A 164 11.69 -2.29 8.22
N ILE A 165 12.72 -3.07 8.56
CA ILE A 165 14.11 -2.61 8.43
C ILE A 165 14.47 -2.53 6.93
N PRO A 166 15.27 -1.53 6.52
CA PRO A 166 15.62 -1.32 5.11
C PRO A 166 16.14 -2.58 4.40
N GLU A 167 16.95 -3.40 5.07
CA GLU A 167 17.52 -4.62 4.51
C GLU A 167 16.44 -5.68 4.21
N LYS A 168 15.41 -5.79 5.05
CA LYS A 168 14.29 -6.73 4.86
C LYS A 168 13.40 -6.28 3.71
N ILE A 169 13.08 -4.98 3.64
CA ILE A 169 12.27 -4.41 2.57
C ILE A 169 12.99 -4.53 1.22
N LEU A 170 14.29 -4.22 1.17
CA LEU A 170 15.09 -4.39 -0.04
C LEU A 170 15.09 -5.84 -0.50
N ARG A 171 15.29 -6.80 0.41
CA ARG A 171 15.28 -8.22 0.08
C ARG A 171 13.92 -8.67 -0.49
N LEU A 172 12.81 -8.27 0.13
CA LEU A 172 11.46 -8.60 -0.37
C LEU A 172 11.25 -8.03 -1.78
N ARG A 173 11.66 -6.77 -2.00
CA ARG A 173 11.59 -6.14 -3.32
C ARG A 173 12.42 -6.88 -4.37
N GLU A 174 13.64 -7.29 -4.03
CA GLU A 174 14.51 -8.05 -4.93
C GLU A 174 13.93 -9.44 -5.25
N GLU A 175 13.38 -10.13 -4.25
CA GLU A 175 12.69 -11.42 -4.44
C GLU A 175 11.46 -11.27 -5.35
N GLU A 176 10.65 -10.23 -5.17
CA GLU A 176 9.52 -9.92 -6.05
C GLU A 176 9.95 -9.54 -7.47
N GLU A 177 11.00 -8.72 -7.61
CA GLU A 177 11.53 -8.34 -8.92
C GLU A 177 12.11 -9.55 -9.66
N ALA A 178 12.83 -10.43 -8.97
CA ALA A 178 13.32 -11.68 -9.54
C ALA A 178 12.14 -12.57 -9.95
N ALA A 179 11.14 -12.72 -9.07
CA ALA A 179 9.93 -13.47 -9.38
C ALA A 179 9.15 -12.87 -10.56
N LYS A 180 9.13 -11.54 -10.73
CA LYS A 180 8.55 -10.85 -11.90
C LYS A 180 9.38 -11.09 -13.17
N LYS A 181 10.70 -11.08 -13.09
CA LYS A 181 11.62 -11.35 -14.21
C LYS A 181 11.60 -12.81 -14.68
N GLU A 182 11.37 -13.75 -13.76
CA GLU A 182 11.29 -15.19 -14.05
C GLU A 182 9.86 -15.69 -14.38
N GLN A 183 8.94 -14.77 -14.70
CA GLN A 183 7.60 -15.14 -15.14
C GLN A 183 7.65 -15.79 -16.53
N THR A 184 6.68 -16.68 -16.76
CA THR A 184 6.43 -17.29 -18.08
C THR A 184 5.00 -17.00 -18.50
N LEU A 185 4.73 -17.00 -19.81
CA LEU A 185 3.37 -16.82 -20.31
C LEU A 185 2.38 -17.83 -19.69
N PRO A 186 2.71 -19.12 -19.51
CA PRO A 186 1.83 -20.03 -18.79
C PRO A 186 1.58 -19.64 -17.33
N ARG A 187 2.58 -19.14 -16.58
CA ARG A 187 2.36 -18.71 -15.18
C ARG A 187 1.43 -17.50 -15.08
N LEU A 188 1.44 -16.62 -16.07
CA LEU A 188 0.63 -15.41 -16.10
C LEU A 188 -0.76 -15.65 -16.68
N LEU A 189 -0.84 -16.40 -17.78
CA LEU A 189 -2.02 -16.50 -18.64
C LEU A 189 -2.63 -17.90 -18.68
N VAL A 190 -2.16 -18.88 -17.89
CA VAL A 190 -2.81 -20.20 -17.77
C VAL A 190 -3.23 -20.42 -16.32
N SER A 191 -4.43 -20.96 -16.13
CA SER A 191 -4.93 -21.44 -14.85
C SER A 191 -5.29 -22.92 -14.97
N PRO A 192 -5.49 -23.65 -13.85
CA PRO A 192 -5.97 -25.03 -13.91
C PRO A 192 -7.29 -25.20 -14.68
N ALA A 193 -8.08 -24.13 -14.83
CA ALA A 193 -9.36 -24.13 -15.50
C ALA A 193 -9.30 -23.62 -16.96
N ARG A 194 -8.21 -22.99 -17.40
CA ARG A 194 -8.15 -22.31 -18.70
C ARG A 194 -6.72 -22.11 -19.22
N ASP A 195 -6.54 -22.43 -20.50
CA ASP A 195 -5.30 -22.27 -21.27
C ASP A 195 -5.46 -21.43 -22.56
N TYR A 196 -6.57 -20.70 -22.72
CA TYR A 196 -6.87 -19.89 -23.91
C TYR A 196 -7.25 -18.43 -23.59
N LEU A 197 -6.99 -17.50 -24.50
CA LEU A 197 -7.52 -16.13 -24.49
C LEU A 197 -8.71 -16.01 -25.45
N ILE A 198 -9.45 -14.92 -25.36
CA ILE A 198 -10.57 -14.63 -26.28
C ILE A 198 -10.30 -13.38 -27.11
N SER A 199 -10.67 -13.41 -28.39
CA SER A 199 -10.69 -12.23 -29.26
C SER A 199 -12.06 -11.55 -29.21
N ASN A 200 -12.14 -10.36 -29.80
CA ASN A 200 -13.35 -9.54 -29.85
C ASN A 200 -14.52 -10.18 -30.65
N ASP A 201 -14.24 -11.15 -31.50
CA ASP A 201 -15.23 -11.95 -32.24
C ASP A 201 -15.68 -13.20 -31.47
N GLY A 202 -15.17 -13.40 -30.24
CA GLY A 202 -15.45 -14.55 -29.39
C GLY A 202 -14.62 -15.79 -29.68
N SER A 203 -13.70 -15.75 -30.65
CA SER A 203 -12.81 -16.87 -30.94
C SER A 203 -11.83 -17.13 -29.78
N LYS A 204 -11.50 -18.40 -29.55
CA LYS A 204 -10.53 -18.81 -28.52
C LYS A 204 -9.16 -19.00 -29.15
N VAL A 205 -8.13 -18.44 -28.54
CA VAL A 205 -6.73 -18.54 -28.97
C VAL A 205 -5.91 -19.19 -27.86
N ALA A 206 -5.18 -20.28 -28.15
CA ALA A 206 -4.43 -20.96 -27.11
C ALA A 206 -3.25 -20.09 -26.63
N VAL A 207 -2.93 -20.12 -25.34
CA VAL A 207 -1.79 -19.36 -24.79
C VAL A 207 -0.47 -19.85 -25.41
N SER A 208 -0.37 -21.12 -25.78
CA SER A 208 0.76 -21.67 -26.54
C SER A 208 0.96 -20.99 -27.89
N ASP A 209 -0.09 -20.46 -28.51
CA ASP A 209 0.00 -19.75 -29.80
C ASP A 209 0.69 -18.38 -29.66
N LEU A 210 0.92 -17.93 -28.43
CA LEU A 210 1.66 -16.71 -28.11
C LEU A 210 3.15 -17.00 -27.84
N GLU A 211 3.57 -18.26 -27.81
CA GLU A 211 4.99 -18.60 -27.64
C GLU A 211 5.84 -18.01 -28.77
N GLY A 212 6.95 -17.35 -28.39
CA GLY A 212 7.82 -16.66 -29.34
C GLY A 212 7.31 -15.30 -29.85
N LYS A 213 6.13 -14.85 -29.43
CA LYS A 213 5.63 -13.49 -29.68
C LYS A 213 6.02 -12.55 -28.54
N ILE A 214 6.22 -11.28 -28.86
CA ILE A 214 6.23 -10.22 -27.84
C ILE A 214 4.79 -10.04 -27.35
N VAL A 215 4.53 -10.33 -26.07
CA VAL A 215 3.19 -10.18 -25.49
C VAL A 215 3.13 -8.89 -24.69
N VAL A 216 2.26 -7.97 -25.09
CA VAL A 216 2.00 -6.71 -24.42
C VAL A 216 0.76 -6.86 -23.54
N MET A 217 0.91 -6.78 -22.23
CA MET A 217 -0.24 -6.77 -21.30
C MET A 217 -0.79 -5.36 -21.19
N TYR A 218 -2.07 -5.19 -21.52
CA TYR A 218 -2.77 -3.91 -21.41
C TYR A 218 -3.77 -3.96 -20.26
N PHE A 219 -3.45 -3.27 -19.17
CA PHE A 219 -4.31 -3.17 -17.99
C PHE A 219 -5.26 -1.98 -18.15
N SER A 220 -6.56 -2.23 -18.04
CA SER A 220 -7.56 -1.21 -18.30
C SER A 220 -8.79 -1.33 -17.40
N ILE A 221 -9.42 -0.18 -17.16
CA ILE A 221 -10.74 -0.06 -16.54
C ILE A 221 -11.57 0.71 -17.56
N GLY A 222 -12.56 0.07 -18.20
CA GLY A 222 -13.33 0.66 -19.30
C GLY A 222 -14.05 1.95 -18.91
N THR A 223 -14.37 2.12 -17.62
CA THR A 223 -15.03 3.33 -17.09
C THR A 223 -14.06 4.49 -16.78
N PHE A 224 -12.75 4.27 -16.85
CA PHE A 224 -11.76 5.29 -16.53
C PHE A 224 -11.38 6.12 -17.77
N THR A 225 -11.55 7.44 -17.68
CA THR A 225 -11.41 8.34 -18.85
C THR A 225 -10.04 8.29 -19.52
N CYS A 226 -8.96 8.06 -18.76
CA CYS A 226 -7.61 7.94 -19.33
C CYS A 226 -7.43 6.68 -20.19
N CYS A 227 -8.14 5.59 -19.89
CA CYS A 227 -8.10 4.35 -20.67
C CYS A 227 -8.83 4.53 -22.01
N ALA A 228 -9.97 5.23 -22.00
CA ALA A 228 -10.76 5.53 -23.19
C ALA A 228 -9.99 6.39 -24.22
N GLU A 229 -9.10 7.27 -23.76
CA GLU A 229 -8.27 8.11 -24.64
C GLU A 229 -7.05 7.36 -25.21
N PHE A 230 -6.45 6.46 -24.42
CA PHE A 230 -5.24 5.75 -24.83
C PHE A 230 -5.52 4.55 -25.75
N ALA A 231 -6.61 3.83 -25.53
CA ALA A 231 -6.96 2.66 -26.31
C ALA A 231 -6.98 2.87 -27.84
N PRO A 232 -7.57 3.97 -28.39
CA PRO A 232 -7.51 4.26 -29.82
C PRO A 232 -6.09 4.45 -30.36
N VAL A 233 -5.17 4.97 -29.53
CA VAL A 233 -3.75 5.13 -29.90
C VAL A 233 -3.07 3.77 -29.96
N LEU A 234 -3.28 2.93 -28.95
CA LEU A 234 -2.74 1.57 -28.93
C LEU A 234 -3.29 0.71 -30.09
N ALA A 235 -4.57 0.83 -30.42
CA ALA A 235 -5.18 0.13 -31.55
C ALA A 235 -4.55 0.53 -32.91
N GLN A 236 -4.19 1.80 -33.08
CA GLN A 236 -3.47 2.26 -34.27
C GLN A 236 -2.07 1.68 -34.36
N ILE A 237 -1.33 1.66 -33.24
CA ILE A 237 0.01 1.05 -33.16
C ILE A 237 -0.08 -0.44 -33.47
N TYR A 238 -1.05 -1.13 -32.87
CA TYR A 238 -1.29 -2.55 -33.05
C TYR A 238 -1.48 -2.91 -34.52
N ARG A 239 -2.37 -2.21 -35.22
CA ARG A 239 -2.62 -2.47 -36.66
C ARG A 239 -1.37 -2.26 -37.50
N LYS A 240 -0.65 -1.17 -37.29
CA LYS A 240 0.59 -0.86 -38.03
C LYS A 240 1.65 -1.96 -37.86
N LEU A 241 1.83 -2.46 -36.64
CA LEU A 241 2.81 -3.51 -36.37
C LEU A 241 2.36 -4.86 -36.94
N LYS A 242 1.06 -5.18 -36.90
CA LYS A 242 0.52 -6.39 -37.55
C LYS A 242 0.67 -6.34 -39.07
N GLU A 243 0.42 -5.18 -39.69
CA GLU A 243 0.63 -4.94 -41.13
C GLU A 243 2.11 -5.06 -41.53
N ALA A 244 3.03 -4.64 -40.64
CA ALA A 244 4.47 -4.81 -40.82
C ALA A 244 4.96 -6.26 -40.61
N GLY A 245 4.09 -7.17 -40.19
CA GLY A 245 4.43 -8.58 -39.94
C GLY A 245 5.19 -8.83 -38.64
N GLU A 246 5.13 -7.88 -37.69
CA GLU A 246 5.82 -8.01 -36.40
C GLU A 246 5.20 -9.12 -35.55
N SER A 247 6.05 -9.93 -34.90
CA SER A 247 5.62 -11.04 -34.06
C SER A 247 5.31 -10.57 -32.64
N PHE A 248 4.14 -9.97 -32.48
CA PHE A 248 3.66 -9.48 -31.18
C PHE A 248 2.14 -9.68 -31.03
N GLU A 249 1.65 -9.63 -29.80
CA GLU A 249 0.23 -9.68 -29.47
C GLU A 249 -0.08 -8.78 -28.27
N VAL A 250 -1.26 -8.17 -28.24
CA VAL A 250 -1.74 -7.42 -27.08
C VAL A 250 -2.77 -8.28 -26.34
N VAL A 251 -2.68 -8.32 -25.01
CA VAL A 251 -3.60 -9.05 -24.15
C VAL A 251 -4.21 -8.07 -23.14
N LEU A 252 -5.50 -7.83 -23.27
CA LEU A 252 -6.29 -7.05 -22.32
C LEU A 252 -6.43 -7.81 -21.00
N VAL A 253 -6.00 -7.15 -19.93
CA VAL A 253 -6.29 -7.50 -18.54
C VAL A 253 -7.26 -6.46 -18.02
N SER A 254 -8.56 -6.70 -18.21
CA SER A 254 -9.58 -5.81 -17.68
C SER A 254 -9.65 -5.92 -16.17
N LEU A 255 -9.65 -4.76 -15.52
CA LEU A 255 -9.81 -4.55 -14.09
C LEU A 255 -11.24 -4.11 -13.75
N ASP A 256 -12.18 -4.18 -14.72
CA ASP A 256 -13.59 -3.93 -14.47
C ASP A 256 -14.19 -5.05 -13.63
N ASP A 257 -15.03 -4.64 -12.67
CA ASP A 257 -15.84 -5.54 -11.83
C ASP A 257 -17.19 -5.88 -12.50
N GLU A 258 -17.57 -5.15 -13.56
CA GLU A 258 -18.84 -5.32 -14.29
C GLU A 258 -18.62 -5.93 -15.68
N GLU A 259 -19.31 -7.03 -15.98
CA GLU A 259 -19.19 -7.77 -17.25
C GLU A 259 -19.57 -6.90 -18.44
N SER A 260 -20.59 -6.06 -18.31
CA SER A 260 -21.02 -5.16 -19.39
C SER A 260 -19.95 -4.14 -19.78
N SER A 261 -19.16 -3.64 -18.82
CA SER A 261 -18.04 -2.72 -19.09
C SER A 261 -16.91 -3.44 -19.81
N TYR A 262 -16.61 -4.66 -19.36
CA TYR A 262 -15.64 -5.55 -20.02
C TYR A 262 -16.00 -5.82 -21.48
N GLU A 263 -17.26 -6.22 -21.75
CA GLU A 263 -17.71 -6.56 -23.10
C GLU A 263 -17.66 -5.36 -24.05
N GLN A 264 -18.06 -4.18 -23.58
CA GLN A 264 -17.96 -2.94 -24.35
C GLN A 264 -16.52 -2.61 -24.72
N GLU A 265 -15.60 -2.76 -23.77
CA GLU A 265 -14.18 -2.56 -24.03
C GLU A 265 -13.65 -3.59 -25.04
N LEU A 266 -13.88 -4.89 -24.79
CA LEU A 266 -13.43 -5.97 -25.66
C LEU A 266 -13.92 -5.79 -27.11
N ALA A 267 -15.19 -5.43 -27.30
CA ALA A 267 -15.78 -5.22 -28.63
C ALA A 267 -15.12 -4.08 -29.41
N SER A 268 -14.53 -3.10 -28.71
CA SER A 268 -13.89 -1.93 -29.32
C SER A 268 -12.43 -2.16 -29.74
N MET A 269 -11.79 -3.24 -29.26
CA MET A 269 -10.36 -3.48 -29.44
C MET A 269 -10.05 -4.60 -30.45
N PRO A 270 -8.89 -4.55 -31.14
CA PRO A 270 -8.51 -5.55 -32.15
C PRO A 270 -7.66 -6.72 -31.63
N TRP A 271 -7.53 -6.88 -30.31
CA TRP A 271 -6.58 -7.79 -29.67
C TRP A 271 -7.24 -8.78 -28.72
N LEU A 272 -6.44 -9.64 -28.08
CA LEU A 272 -6.92 -10.71 -27.20
C LEU A 272 -7.23 -10.20 -25.80
N ALA A 273 -8.03 -10.95 -25.03
CA ALA A 273 -8.35 -10.65 -23.64
C ALA A 273 -8.40 -11.92 -22.79
N ILE A 274 -8.10 -11.75 -21.50
CA ILE A 274 -8.39 -12.77 -20.49
C ILE A 274 -9.91 -12.76 -20.26
N PRO A 275 -10.61 -13.91 -20.36
CA PRO A 275 -12.05 -13.97 -20.13
C PRO A 275 -12.48 -13.35 -18.81
N PHE A 276 -13.64 -12.69 -18.81
CA PHE A 276 -14.16 -11.99 -17.62
C PHE A 276 -14.23 -12.89 -16.38
N GLU A 277 -14.69 -14.13 -16.51
CA GLU A 277 -14.81 -15.06 -15.38
C GLU A 277 -13.46 -15.54 -14.79
N ASP A 278 -12.34 -15.30 -15.46
CA ASP A 278 -11.04 -15.75 -14.97
C ASP A 278 -10.50 -14.82 -13.86
N LYS A 279 -10.31 -15.40 -12.67
CA LYS A 279 -9.79 -14.70 -11.48
C LYS A 279 -8.34 -14.23 -11.62
N SER A 280 -7.59 -14.73 -12.59
CA SER A 280 -6.23 -14.28 -12.88
C SER A 280 -6.17 -12.79 -13.22
N ARG A 281 -7.24 -12.18 -13.77
CA ARG A 281 -7.35 -10.73 -13.98
C ARG A 281 -7.06 -9.93 -12.72
N GLN A 282 -7.69 -10.30 -11.61
CA GLN A 282 -7.52 -9.62 -10.31
C GLN A 282 -6.15 -9.85 -9.70
N LYS A 283 -5.54 -11.01 -9.94
CA LYS A 283 -4.19 -11.32 -9.47
C LYS A 283 -3.14 -10.50 -10.22
N LEU A 284 -3.31 -10.33 -11.53
CA LEU A 284 -2.37 -9.59 -12.38
C LEU A 284 -2.45 -8.08 -12.17
N GLY A 285 -3.61 -7.56 -11.76
CA GLY A 285 -3.82 -6.13 -11.48
C GLY A 285 -3.31 -5.63 -10.13
N ARG A 286 -2.68 -6.49 -9.33
CA ARG A 286 -2.05 -6.15 -8.04
C ARG A 286 -0.54 -6.06 -8.20
#